data_AF-A0A0D6L4Q8-F1
#
_entry.id   AF-A0A0D6L4Q8-F1
#
_cell.length_a   1.000
_cell.length_b   1.000
_cell.length_c   1.000
_cell.angle_alpha   90.00
_cell.angle_beta   90.00
_cell.angle_gamma   90.00
#
_symmetry.space_group_name_H-M   'P 1'
#
loop_
_entity.id
_entity.type
_entity.pdbx_description
1 polymer ?
#
loop_
_entity_poly.entity_id
_entity_poly.type
_entity_poly.pdbx_seq_one_letter_code
_entity_poly.pdbx_strand_id
1 'polypeptide(L)'
;MDRESSQRDLFEAIERNDFPKWKLFIQIMTEEEAGNYRFHPFDLTKDVEQAAFNPTNIVPGIGFSPDKMLQGRLFSYGDAQRYRLGVNHYQIPVNKPTCPYHAYHRDGAMRVDGNYGGTLHYEPNSYGEWQEQPHVQEPPLELDGVAYAYNFRDDDEDYYTQPGDLFRIIKANGKAGLLFKNTAAQIRHIRNCYRADAEYGEGVAKALGLTMEEVNSFDMTPYDRWAPKPTNG
;
A
#
# COMPACT_ATOMS: atom_id res chain seq x y z
N MET A 1 -22.48 19.94 -4.00
CA MET A 1 -21.69 18.74 -3.68
C MET A 1 -21.24 18.90 -2.25
N ASP A 2 -21.45 17.88 -1.41
CA ASP A 2 -21.07 17.93 0.00
C ASP A 2 -19.66 17.36 0.16
N ARG A 3 -18.74 18.16 0.66
CA ARG A 3 -17.31 17.84 0.73
C ARG A 3 -17.00 16.79 1.77
N GLU A 4 -17.67 16.86 2.91
CA GLU A 4 -17.42 15.97 4.06
C GLU A 4 -18.42 14.80 4.09
N SER A 5 -18.99 14.46 2.92
CA SER A 5 -20.07 13.47 2.77
C SER A 5 -19.68 12.09 3.30
N SER A 6 -18.49 11.58 2.97
CA SER A 6 -17.99 10.30 3.47
C SER A 6 -17.73 10.28 4.98
N GLN A 7 -17.32 11.42 5.55
CA GLN A 7 -17.16 11.54 7.01
C GLN A 7 -18.51 11.53 7.70
N ARG A 8 -19.49 12.26 7.16
CA ARG A 8 -20.86 12.31 7.71
C ARG A 8 -21.57 10.96 7.61
N ASP A 9 -21.47 10.28 6.48
CA ASP A 9 -22.05 8.96 6.26
C ASP A 9 -21.60 7.94 7.32
N LEU A 10 -20.28 7.79 7.49
CA LEU A 10 -19.69 6.91 8.49
C LEU A 10 -20.03 7.33 9.93
N PHE A 11 -19.92 8.62 10.26
CA PHE A 11 -20.19 9.12 11.60
C PHE A 11 -21.66 8.90 11.99
N GLU A 12 -22.60 9.32 11.14
CA GLU A 12 -24.03 9.16 11.41
C GLU A 12 -24.47 7.69 11.39
N ALA A 13 -23.84 6.80 10.60
CA ALA A 13 -24.11 5.36 10.67
C ALA A 13 -23.74 4.78 12.05
N ILE A 14 -22.58 5.17 12.58
CA ILE A 14 -22.12 4.77 13.92
C ILE A 14 -23.05 5.32 15.02
N GLU A 15 -23.42 6.60 14.97
CA GLU A 15 -24.39 7.21 15.90
C GLU A 15 -25.76 6.50 15.85
N ARG A 16 -26.21 6.09 14.65
CA ARG A 16 -27.43 5.29 14.45
C ARG A 16 -27.30 3.82 14.85
N ASN A 17 -26.14 3.39 15.37
CA ASN A 17 -25.80 2.01 15.72
C ASN A 17 -25.80 1.03 14.51
N ASP A 18 -25.79 1.55 13.28
CA ASP A 18 -25.66 0.76 12.05
C ASP A 18 -24.16 0.51 11.76
N PHE A 19 -23.54 -0.26 12.65
CA PHE A 19 -22.09 -0.45 12.64
C PHE A 19 -21.61 -1.20 11.38
N PRO A 20 -20.83 -0.57 10.49
CA PRO A 20 -20.36 -1.20 9.26
C PRO A 20 -19.40 -2.34 9.56
N LYS A 21 -19.56 -3.46 8.85
CA LYS A 21 -18.89 -4.74 9.13
C LYS A 21 -18.21 -5.30 7.90
N TRP A 22 -16.94 -4.98 7.73
CA TRP A 22 -16.08 -5.65 6.75
C TRP A 22 -15.84 -7.11 7.14
N LYS A 23 -15.99 -8.03 6.20
CA LYS A 23 -15.37 -9.36 6.29
C LYS A 23 -13.92 -9.19 5.85
N LEU A 24 -12.97 -9.58 6.70
CA LEU A 24 -11.58 -9.67 6.28
C LEU A 24 -11.45 -10.88 5.36
N PHE A 25 -11.28 -10.63 4.07
CA PHE A 25 -10.78 -11.61 3.13
C PHE A 25 -9.28 -11.39 3.02
N ILE A 26 -8.53 -12.39 3.45
CA ILE A 26 -7.10 -12.53 3.20
C ILE A 26 -6.99 -13.59 2.10
N GLN A 27 -6.42 -13.23 0.96
CA GLN A 27 -5.74 -14.22 0.13
C GLN A 27 -4.38 -14.43 0.76
N ILE A 28 -4.28 -15.43 1.65
CA ILE A 28 -3.01 -16.11 1.89
C ILE A 28 -2.99 -17.31 0.92
N MET A 29 -1.82 -17.71 0.45
CA MET A 29 -1.57 -19.14 0.18
C MET A 29 -0.85 -19.67 1.42
N THR A 30 -1.14 -20.90 1.87
CA THR A 30 -0.19 -21.57 2.78
C THR A 30 1.03 -22.07 2.03
N GLU A 31 0.99 -22.75 0.87
CA GLU A 31 0.03 -23.70 0.22
C GLU A 31 -1.52 -23.46 0.26
N GLU A 32 -2.30 -24.38 0.84
CA GLU A 32 -3.77 -24.39 0.93
C GLU A 32 -4.35 -23.23 1.80
N GLU A 33 -4.42 -22.06 1.18
CA GLU A 33 -5.13 -20.82 1.51
C GLU A 33 -5.92 -20.68 2.87
N ALA A 34 -5.40 -19.80 3.74
CA ALA A 34 -6.11 -18.59 4.22
C ALA A 34 -7.11 -18.58 5.42
N GLY A 35 -7.14 -19.57 6.30
CA GLY A 35 -8.17 -19.62 7.37
C GLY A 35 -8.07 -18.64 8.58
N ASN A 36 -8.81 -17.50 8.57
CA ASN A 36 -9.32 -16.68 9.74
C ASN A 36 -8.36 -15.64 10.41
N TYR A 37 -8.71 -14.65 11.29
CA TYR A 37 -9.90 -13.79 11.62
C TYR A 37 -9.58 -12.89 12.90
N ARG A 38 -10.04 -11.64 13.20
CA ARG A 38 -10.57 -10.44 12.49
C ARG A 38 -10.98 -9.25 13.45
N PHE A 39 -10.29 -8.08 13.43
CA PHE A 39 -10.73 -6.67 13.78
C PHE A 39 -11.20 -6.25 15.22
N HIS A 40 -11.18 -4.96 15.70
CA HIS A 40 -10.37 -3.73 15.37
C HIS A 40 -10.40 -2.50 16.38
N PRO A 41 -11.51 -1.75 16.65
CA PRO A 41 -11.52 -0.27 16.99
C PRO A 41 -11.92 0.12 18.47
N PHE A 42 -12.00 1.38 18.98
CA PHE A 42 -11.71 2.79 18.56
C PHE A 42 -11.75 3.82 19.77
N ASP A 43 -11.07 4.99 19.67
CA ASP A 43 -11.52 6.37 20.03
C ASP A 43 -11.16 7.28 18.82
N LEU A 44 -11.44 8.60 18.79
CA LEU A 44 -11.40 9.44 17.58
C LEU A 44 -10.57 10.73 17.63
N THR A 45 -10.69 11.57 18.67
CA THR A 45 -10.21 12.98 18.59
C THR A 45 -8.74 13.23 18.97
N LYS A 46 -8.10 12.25 19.61
CA LYS A 46 -6.62 12.15 19.70
C LYS A 46 -6.05 11.11 18.73
N ASP A 47 -6.93 10.46 17.97
CA ASP A 47 -6.67 9.12 17.47
C ASP A 47 -6.56 9.09 15.95
N VAL A 48 -7.42 9.79 15.20
CA VAL A 48 -7.36 9.75 13.73
C VAL A 48 -6.17 10.53 13.16
N GLU A 49 -6.10 11.84 13.43
CA GLU A 49 -5.05 12.70 12.86
C GLU A 49 -3.64 12.33 13.36
N GLN A 50 -3.53 11.83 14.58
CA GLN A 50 -2.25 11.43 15.17
C GLN A 50 -1.93 9.93 15.01
N ALA A 51 -2.77 9.16 14.30
CA ALA A 51 -2.47 7.77 13.96
C ALA A 51 -1.17 7.63 13.15
N ALA A 52 -0.38 6.61 13.46
CA ALA A 52 0.91 6.32 12.86
C ALA A 52 0.98 4.88 12.34
N PHE A 53 0.15 4.55 11.34
CA PHE A 53 0.20 3.28 10.64
C PHE A 53 1.52 3.13 9.87
N ASN A 54 2.44 2.32 10.37
CA ASN A 54 3.73 2.02 9.73
C ASN A 54 3.81 0.54 9.35
N PRO A 55 4.10 0.18 8.08
CA PRO A 55 4.31 -1.21 7.68
C PRO A 55 5.37 -1.96 8.49
N THR A 56 6.37 -1.29 9.10
CA THR A 56 7.36 -1.99 9.96
C THR A 56 6.82 -2.42 11.32
N ASN A 57 5.60 -2.04 11.69
CA ASN A 57 4.98 -2.41 12.97
C ASN A 57 4.34 -3.81 12.87
N ILE A 58 5.18 -4.80 12.57
CA ILE A 58 4.81 -6.22 12.51
C ILE A 58 4.84 -6.89 13.89
N VAL A 59 4.38 -8.14 13.94
CA VAL A 59 4.46 -9.04 15.10
C VAL A 59 5.05 -10.38 14.67
N PRO A 60 5.68 -11.17 15.57
CA PRO A 60 6.23 -12.48 15.23
C PRO A 60 5.21 -13.37 14.50
N GLY A 61 5.62 -13.94 13.37
CA GLY A 61 4.75 -14.69 12.45
C GLY A 61 4.20 -13.87 11.27
N ILE A 62 4.46 -12.56 11.19
CA ILE A 62 4.15 -11.72 10.03
C ILE A 62 5.44 -11.00 9.58
N GLY A 63 6.07 -11.51 8.51
CA GLY A 63 7.27 -10.90 7.90
C GLY A 63 6.96 -10.07 6.65
N PHE A 64 7.98 -9.79 5.84
CA PHE A 64 7.89 -9.00 4.61
C PHE A 64 8.20 -9.82 3.34
N SER A 65 7.68 -9.37 2.20
CA SER A 65 8.06 -9.89 0.87
C SER A 65 9.14 -9.01 0.22
N PRO A 66 9.88 -9.51 -0.78
CA PRO A 66 10.84 -8.72 -1.57
C PRO A 66 10.18 -7.74 -2.58
N ASP A 67 8.90 -7.43 -2.42
CA ASP A 67 8.18 -6.45 -3.26
C ASP A 67 8.87 -5.07 -3.17
N LYS A 68 9.34 -4.56 -4.32
CA LYS A 68 10.13 -3.32 -4.43
C LYS A 68 9.38 -2.08 -3.92
N MET A 69 8.03 -2.06 -4.01
CA MET A 69 7.20 -1.00 -3.45
C MET A 69 7.00 -1.16 -1.95
N LEU A 70 6.82 -2.39 -1.44
CA LEU A 70 6.78 -2.66 0.01
C LEU A 70 8.09 -2.24 0.68
N GLN A 71 9.24 -2.65 0.13
CA GLN A 71 10.57 -2.33 0.67
C GLN A 71 10.79 -0.81 0.81
N GLY A 72 10.39 -0.01 -0.18
CA GLY A 72 10.43 1.45 -0.08
C GLY A 72 9.51 2.03 1.02
N ARG A 73 8.37 1.37 1.29
CA ARG A 73 7.43 1.77 2.36
C ARG A 73 7.94 1.43 3.76
N LEU A 74 8.77 0.40 3.93
CA LEU A 74 9.38 0.06 5.23
C LEU A 74 10.21 1.24 5.78
N PHE A 75 10.96 1.95 4.93
CA PHE A 75 11.64 3.18 5.33
C PHE A 75 10.67 4.37 5.46
N SER A 76 9.90 4.63 4.40
CA SER A 76 9.23 5.93 4.20
C SER A 76 8.21 6.30 5.29
N TYR A 77 7.46 5.33 5.82
CA TYR A 77 6.40 5.65 6.80
C TYR A 77 6.95 6.07 8.15
N GLY A 78 7.96 5.36 8.67
CA GLY A 78 8.59 5.70 9.95
C GLY A 78 9.32 7.04 9.90
N ASP A 79 9.93 7.38 8.76
CA ASP A 79 10.56 8.69 8.55
C ASP A 79 9.52 9.83 8.55
N ALA A 80 8.49 9.71 7.70
CA ALA A 80 7.41 10.70 7.62
C ALA A 80 6.65 10.89 8.94
N GLN A 81 6.52 9.83 9.77
CA GLN A 81 5.91 9.90 11.10
C GLN A 81 6.77 10.66 12.11
N ARG A 82 8.08 10.43 12.14
CA ARG A 82 9.01 11.19 13.01
C ARG A 82 8.99 12.68 12.69
N TYR A 83 8.87 13.05 11.41
CA TYR A 83 8.68 14.44 10.99
C TYR A 83 7.30 15.00 11.38
N ARG A 84 6.21 14.29 11.06
CA ARG A 84 4.83 14.76 11.23
C ARG A 84 4.37 14.82 12.70
N LEU A 85 4.82 13.90 13.54
CA LEU A 85 4.32 13.69 14.91
C LEU A 85 5.43 13.77 15.98
N GLY A 86 6.69 13.95 15.59
CA GLY A 86 7.85 13.92 16.48
C GLY A 86 8.33 12.51 16.82
N VAL A 87 9.58 12.41 17.30
CA VAL A 87 10.24 11.11 17.57
C VAL A 87 9.52 10.26 18.63
N ASN A 88 8.80 10.87 19.57
CA ASN A 88 8.06 10.18 20.64
C ASN A 88 6.58 9.91 20.30
N HIS A 89 6.19 9.89 19.01
CA HIS A 89 4.79 9.69 18.59
C HIS A 89 4.15 8.36 19.04
N TYR A 90 4.95 7.35 19.42
CA TYR A 90 4.50 6.09 20.03
C TYR A 90 3.93 6.25 21.46
N GLN A 91 4.09 7.43 22.07
CA GLN A 91 3.52 7.78 23.38
C GLN A 91 2.10 8.36 23.28
N ILE A 92 1.65 8.71 22.07
CA ILE A 92 0.29 9.16 21.77
C ILE A 92 -0.65 7.94 21.93
N PRO A 93 -1.80 8.06 22.64
CA PRO A 93 -2.62 6.90 23.02
C PRO A 93 -2.94 5.90 21.90
N VAL A 94 -3.37 6.38 20.74
CA VAL A 94 -3.71 5.53 19.57
C VAL A 94 -2.51 4.75 18.99
N ASN A 95 -1.30 5.26 19.16
CA ASN A 95 -0.06 4.64 18.68
C ASN A 95 0.60 3.76 19.74
N LYS A 96 0.10 3.78 20.97
CA LYS A 96 0.73 3.13 22.11
C LYS A 96 0.37 1.63 22.12
N PRO A 97 1.35 0.71 22.19
CA PRO A 97 1.06 -0.71 22.34
C PRO A 97 0.34 -1.01 23.65
N THR A 98 -0.61 -1.94 23.58
CA THR A 98 -1.42 -2.42 24.71
C THR A 98 -0.82 -3.63 25.44
N CYS A 99 0.31 -4.15 24.94
CA CYS A 99 1.11 -5.21 25.54
C CYS A 99 2.33 -4.63 26.31
N PRO A 100 3.09 -5.45 27.07
CA PRO A 100 4.33 -5.02 27.69
C PRO A 100 5.32 -4.46 26.66
N TYR A 101 5.82 -3.25 26.89
CA TYR A 101 6.66 -2.51 25.95
C TYR A 101 7.93 -2.03 26.66
N HIS A 102 9.08 -2.49 26.18
CA HIS A 102 10.41 -2.19 26.76
C HIS A 102 11.41 -1.83 25.66
N ALA A 103 11.11 -0.76 24.92
CA ALA A 103 11.96 -0.29 23.83
C ALA A 103 13.04 0.69 24.32
N TYR A 104 14.31 0.36 24.06
CA TYR A 104 15.55 1.06 24.46
C TYR A 104 15.58 2.60 24.34
N HIS A 105 14.81 3.18 23.39
CA HIS A 105 14.87 4.60 23.04
C HIS A 105 14.73 5.56 24.24
N ARG A 106 15.67 6.51 24.35
CA ARG A 106 15.69 7.59 25.35
C ARG A 106 15.42 8.97 24.73
N ASP A 107 15.08 9.93 25.57
CA ASP A 107 15.01 11.37 25.30
C ASP A 107 14.11 11.73 24.10
N GLY A 108 14.50 12.74 23.33
CA GLY A 108 13.69 13.31 22.24
C GLY A 108 12.66 14.34 22.71
N ALA A 109 12.09 15.09 21.76
CA ALA A 109 11.08 16.10 22.06
C ALA A 109 9.81 15.47 22.66
N MET A 110 9.14 16.19 23.56
CA MET A 110 7.88 15.78 24.21
C MET A 110 7.92 14.39 24.87
N ARG A 111 9.02 14.05 25.56
CA ARG A 111 9.15 12.82 26.34
C ARG A 111 8.31 12.88 27.62
N VAL A 112 7.29 12.04 27.75
CA VAL A 112 6.28 12.11 28.85
C VAL A 112 6.00 10.78 29.56
N ASP A 113 6.67 9.70 29.18
CA ASP A 113 6.55 8.34 29.75
C ASP A 113 7.43 8.06 30.98
N GLY A 114 8.21 9.03 31.45
CA GLY A 114 9.22 8.86 32.51
C GLY A 114 10.60 8.41 32.02
N ASN A 115 10.80 8.21 30.71
CA ASN A 115 12.10 8.01 30.05
C ASN A 115 12.95 6.85 30.61
N TYR A 116 12.32 5.82 31.18
CA TYR A 116 12.92 4.72 31.97
C TYR A 116 13.79 5.16 33.16
N GLY A 117 13.70 6.44 33.59
CA GLY A 117 14.45 6.96 34.74
C GLY A 117 15.93 6.56 34.77
N GLY A 118 16.37 6.08 35.94
CA GLY A 118 17.75 5.69 36.22
C GLY A 118 18.20 4.31 35.70
N THR A 119 17.37 3.59 34.92
CA THR A 119 17.79 2.34 34.26
C THR A 119 19.01 2.60 33.36
N LEU A 120 19.83 1.56 33.11
CA LEU A 120 20.96 1.64 32.19
C LEU A 120 20.51 1.98 30.75
N HIS A 121 21.40 2.57 29.96
CA HIS A 121 21.11 3.02 28.58
C HIS A 121 22.12 2.46 27.56
N TYR A 122 22.59 1.23 27.78
CA TYR A 122 23.48 0.51 26.86
C TYR A 122 23.28 -1.00 26.95
N GLU A 123 23.65 -1.68 25.86
CA GLU A 123 23.70 -3.13 25.69
C GLU A 123 24.99 -3.42 24.89
N PRO A 124 25.76 -4.48 25.21
CA PRO A 124 25.59 -5.42 26.32
C PRO A 124 25.96 -4.83 27.68
N ASN A 125 25.30 -5.33 28.74
CA ASN A 125 25.51 -4.90 30.12
C ASN A 125 25.47 -6.08 31.10
N SER A 126 26.19 -5.97 32.22
CA SER A 126 26.29 -7.03 33.24
C SER A 126 25.07 -7.15 34.17
N TYR A 127 23.96 -6.48 33.86
CA TYR A 127 22.80 -6.35 34.75
C TYR A 127 21.53 -7.00 34.19
N GLY A 128 21.59 -7.54 32.96
CA GLY A 128 20.45 -8.19 32.31
C GLY A 128 19.40 -7.21 31.76
N GLU A 129 19.75 -5.94 31.57
CA GLU A 129 18.89 -4.97 30.89
C GLU A 129 18.92 -5.15 29.37
N TRP A 130 17.84 -4.74 28.69
CA TRP A 130 17.73 -4.66 27.22
C TRP A 130 18.00 -5.95 26.42
N GLN A 131 17.85 -7.12 27.05
CA GLN A 131 18.16 -8.42 26.43
C GLN A 131 17.34 -8.67 25.16
N GLU A 132 18.01 -9.19 24.13
CA GLU A 132 17.39 -9.62 22.87
C GLU A 132 16.52 -10.88 23.03
N GLN A 133 15.76 -11.22 21.99
CA GLN A 133 14.84 -12.36 21.98
C GLN A 133 15.08 -13.27 20.76
N PRO A 134 16.13 -14.11 20.75
CA PRO A 134 16.49 -14.93 19.58
C PRO A 134 15.37 -15.88 19.12
N HIS A 135 14.43 -16.22 20.00
CA HIS A 135 13.29 -17.08 19.70
C HIS A 135 12.24 -16.46 18.77
N VAL A 136 12.34 -15.15 18.43
CA VAL A 136 11.50 -14.49 17.41
C VAL A 136 12.26 -14.15 16.12
N GLN A 137 13.47 -14.70 15.94
CA GLN A 137 14.26 -14.51 14.72
C GLN A 137 13.55 -15.10 13.48
N GLU A 138 13.46 -14.31 12.41
CA GLU A 138 12.92 -14.78 11.13
C GLU A 138 13.84 -15.81 10.45
N PRO A 139 13.29 -16.79 9.70
CA PRO A 139 14.10 -17.71 8.90
C PRO A 139 14.87 -16.95 7.80
N PRO A 140 16.03 -17.48 7.35
CA PRO A 140 16.79 -16.85 6.27
C PRO A 140 16.01 -16.88 4.95
N LEU A 141 16.05 -15.77 4.22
CA LEU A 141 15.61 -15.69 2.83
C LEU A 141 16.80 -16.05 1.92
N GLU A 142 16.61 -17.02 1.03
CA GLU A 142 17.60 -17.35 -0.02
C GLU A 142 17.66 -16.24 -1.09
N LEU A 143 18.85 -15.98 -1.61
CA LEU A 143 19.11 -14.92 -2.59
C LEU A 143 19.95 -15.47 -3.75
N ASP A 144 19.63 -15.03 -4.97
CA ASP A 144 20.39 -15.32 -6.19
C ASP A 144 20.72 -14.02 -6.96
N GLY A 145 21.67 -14.11 -7.89
CA GLY A 145 22.09 -13.01 -8.75
C GLY A 145 23.10 -12.05 -8.10
N VAL A 146 23.12 -10.81 -8.59
CA VAL A 146 24.07 -9.77 -8.14
C VAL A 146 23.33 -8.50 -7.74
N ALA A 147 23.85 -7.75 -6.77
CA ALA A 147 23.25 -6.48 -6.35
C ALA A 147 23.33 -5.43 -7.47
N TYR A 148 22.24 -5.26 -8.23
CA TYR A 148 22.18 -4.40 -9.40
C TYR A 148 20.81 -3.70 -9.57
N ALA A 149 20.78 -2.60 -10.32
CA ALA A 149 19.58 -1.85 -10.66
C ALA A 149 18.82 -2.52 -11.83
N TYR A 150 18.31 -3.73 -11.60
CA TYR A 150 17.54 -4.50 -12.60
C TYR A 150 16.31 -3.72 -13.11
N ASN A 151 16.20 -3.58 -14.43
CA ASN A 151 15.04 -3.02 -15.09
C ASN A 151 13.87 -4.02 -15.02
N PHE A 152 12.77 -3.64 -14.36
CA PHE A 152 11.60 -4.50 -14.22
C PHE A 152 10.93 -4.87 -15.57
N ARG A 153 11.18 -4.12 -16.65
CA ARG A 153 10.67 -4.50 -17.98
C ARG A 153 11.38 -5.70 -18.60
N ASP A 154 12.61 -6.00 -18.15
CA ASP A 154 13.36 -7.16 -18.62
C ASP A 154 12.91 -8.45 -17.89
N ASP A 155 11.96 -8.33 -16.94
CA ASP A 155 11.47 -9.33 -15.99
C ASP A 155 9.97 -9.60 -16.22
N ASP A 156 9.15 -8.54 -16.40
CA ASP A 156 7.73 -8.64 -16.76
C ASP A 156 7.29 -7.55 -17.77
N GLU A 157 6.59 -7.96 -18.82
CA GLU A 157 5.98 -7.12 -19.86
C GLU A 157 4.44 -7.22 -19.97
N ASP A 158 3.75 -8.05 -19.18
CA ASP A 158 2.29 -8.19 -19.26
C ASP A 158 1.53 -7.10 -18.49
N TYR A 159 1.56 -5.90 -19.06
CA TYR A 159 0.82 -4.75 -18.56
C TYR A 159 -0.66 -4.74 -18.98
N TYR A 160 -1.18 -5.78 -19.65
CA TYR A 160 -2.38 -5.67 -20.47
C TYR A 160 -3.44 -6.78 -20.26
N THR A 161 -3.06 -8.01 -19.91
CA THR A 161 -4.02 -9.11 -19.70
C THR A 161 -4.98 -8.83 -18.55
N GLN A 162 -4.47 -8.53 -17.33
CA GLN A 162 -5.34 -8.28 -16.18
C GLN A 162 -6.28 -7.07 -16.36
N PRO A 163 -5.84 -5.91 -16.91
CA PRO A 163 -6.75 -4.84 -17.28
C PRO A 163 -7.82 -5.25 -18.31
N GLY A 164 -7.47 -6.13 -19.26
CA GLY A 164 -8.40 -6.68 -20.26
C GLY A 164 -9.45 -7.60 -19.65
N ASP A 165 -9.05 -8.49 -18.73
CA ASP A 165 -9.98 -9.36 -17.99
C ASP A 165 -10.93 -8.52 -17.11
N LEU A 166 -10.39 -7.53 -16.39
CA LEU A 166 -11.19 -6.60 -15.59
C LEU A 166 -12.16 -5.79 -16.45
N PHE A 167 -11.74 -5.32 -17.63
CA PHE A 167 -12.64 -4.66 -18.58
C PHE A 167 -13.76 -5.61 -19.03
N ARG A 168 -13.46 -6.85 -19.39
CA ARG A 168 -14.45 -7.85 -19.79
C ARG A 168 -15.48 -8.13 -18.68
N ILE A 169 -15.06 -8.16 -17.42
CA ILE A 169 -15.95 -8.23 -16.24
C ILE A 169 -16.82 -6.95 -16.11
N ILE A 170 -16.24 -5.76 -16.25
CA ILE A 170 -16.98 -4.48 -16.17
C ILE A 170 -18.01 -4.35 -17.31
N LYS A 171 -17.66 -4.83 -18.52
CA LYS A 171 -18.53 -4.91 -19.70
C LYS A 171 -19.69 -5.88 -19.48
N ALA A 172 -19.43 -7.09 -18.97
CA ALA A 172 -20.47 -8.07 -18.64
C ALA A 172 -21.47 -7.53 -17.59
N ASN A 173 -20.98 -6.72 -16.65
CA ASN A 173 -21.81 -6.01 -15.66
C ASN A 173 -22.53 -4.76 -16.21
N GLY A 174 -22.50 -4.50 -17.52
CA GLY A 174 -23.15 -3.35 -18.17
C GLY A 174 -22.51 -1.98 -17.89
N LYS A 175 -21.35 -1.94 -17.21
CA LYS A 175 -20.73 -0.69 -16.70
C LYS A 175 -19.70 -0.07 -17.63
N ALA A 176 -19.37 -0.70 -18.76
CA ALA A 176 -18.39 -0.18 -19.72
C ALA A 176 -18.68 1.26 -20.19
N GLY A 177 -19.95 1.59 -20.47
CA GLY A 177 -20.36 2.95 -20.87
C GLY A 177 -20.23 4.02 -19.78
N LEU A 178 -20.04 3.64 -18.51
CA LEU A 178 -19.67 4.53 -17.41
C LEU A 178 -18.14 4.66 -17.28
N LEU A 179 -17.42 3.53 -17.42
CA LEU A 179 -15.95 3.53 -17.46
C LEU A 179 -15.44 4.49 -18.54
N PHE A 180 -15.91 4.36 -19.79
CA PHE A 180 -15.47 5.23 -20.89
C PHE A 180 -15.70 6.73 -20.63
N LYS A 181 -16.82 7.09 -19.98
CA LYS A 181 -17.18 8.49 -19.65
C LYS A 181 -16.35 9.07 -18.50
N ASN A 182 -15.94 8.23 -17.56
CA ASN A 182 -15.09 8.64 -16.44
C ASN A 182 -13.61 8.74 -16.85
N THR A 183 -13.20 8.04 -17.92
CA THR A 183 -11.83 8.03 -18.44
C THR A 183 -11.49 9.31 -19.21
N ALA A 184 -11.10 10.35 -18.48
CA ALA A 184 -10.46 11.55 -19.04
C ALA A 184 -9.02 11.20 -19.52
N ALA A 185 -8.89 10.75 -20.76
CA ALA A 185 -7.66 10.17 -21.31
C ALA A 185 -6.93 11.04 -22.34
N GLN A 186 -5.60 10.94 -22.35
CA GLN A 186 -4.75 11.35 -23.46
C GLN A 186 -4.60 10.20 -24.47
N ILE A 187 -4.24 10.51 -25.72
CA ILE A 187 -4.08 9.56 -26.84
C ILE A 187 -3.29 8.29 -26.48
N ARG A 188 -2.18 8.43 -25.72
CA ARG A 188 -1.37 7.29 -25.24
C ARG A 188 -2.16 6.29 -24.39
N HIS A 189 -3.07 6.78 -23.55
CA HIS A 189 -3.91 5.93 -22.70
C HIS A 189 -4.90 5.13 -23.55
N ILE A 190 -5.46 5.73 -24.60
CA ILE A 190 -6.38 5.05 -25.53
C ILE A 190 -5.68 3.86 -26.21
N ARG A 191 -4.43 4.04 -26.68
CA ARG A 191 -3.63 2.93 -27.24
C ARG A 191 -3.32 1.83 -26.20
N ASN A 192 -3.12 2.19 -24.92
CA ASN A 192 -2.97 1.21 -23.84
C ASN A 192 -4.28 0.45 -23.54
N CYS A 193 -5.44 1.13 -23.55
CA CYS A 193 -6.75 0.48 -23.44
C CYS A 193 -6.96 -0.52 -24.58
N TYR A 194 -6.64 -0.13 -25.83
CA TYR A 194 -6.77 -1.00 -27.00
C TYR A 194 -5.89 -2.25 -26.94
N ARG A 195 -4.69 -2.16 -26.32
CA ARG A 195 -3.81 -3.31 -26.07
C ARG A 195 -4.35 -4.27 -24.99
N ALA A 196 -5.17 -3.79 -24.06
CA ALA A 196 -5.83 -4.62 -23.05
C ALA A 196 -7.13 -5.27 -23.59
N ASP A 197 -7.94 -4.52 -24.32
CA ASP A 197 -9.11 -5.00 -25.07
C ASP A 197 -9.46 -3.99 -26.19
N ALA A 198 -9.69 -4.47 -27.41
CA ALA A 198 -9.99 -3.60 -28.55
C ALA A 198 -11.26 -2.74 -28.32
N GLU A 199 -12.32 -3.32 -27.73
CA GLU A 199 -13.54 -2.58 -27.40
C GLU A 199 -13.35 -1.58 -26.26
N TYR A 200 -12.35 -1.79 -25.39
CA TYR A 200 -11.98 -0.79 -24.38
C TYR A 200 -11.31 0.42 -25.04
N GLY A 201 -10.34 0.19 -25.93
CA GLY A 201 -9.70 1.25 -26.69
C GLY A 201 -10.69 2.06 -27.54
N GLU A 202 -11.50 1.37 -28.34
CA GLU A 202 -12.54 2.01 -29.17
C GLU A 202 -13.61 2.71 -28.35
N GLY A 203 -14.02 2.13 -27.22
CA GLY A 203 -15.00 2.71 -26.30
C GLY A 203 -14.53 4.03 -25.69
N VAL A 204 -13.26 4.11 -25.25
CA VAL A 204 -12.65 5.34 -24.75
C VAL A 204 -12.42 6.36 -25.88
N ALA A 205 -11.92 5.93 -27.04
CA ALA A 205 -11.75 6.81 -28.21
C ALA A 205 -13.09 7.50 -28.56
N LYS A 206 -14.15 6.71 -28.71
CA LYS A 206 -15.50 7.18 -29.05
C LYS A 206 -16.11 8.07 -27.97
N ALA A 207 -15.83 7.83 -26.69
CA ALA A 207 -16.27 8.70 -25.60
C ALA A 207 -15.59 10.08 -25.61
N LEU A 208 -14.39 10.18 -26.19
CA LEU A 208 -13.66 11.42 -26.41
C LEU A 208 -13.91 12.04 -27.80
N GLY A 209 -14.79 11.44 -28.61
CA GLY A 209 -15.10 11.91 -29.96
C GLY A 209 -14.04 11.59 -31.03
N LEU A 210 -13.14 10.65 -30.76
CA LEU A 210 -12.05 10.23 -31.65
C LEU A 210 -12.29 8.84 -32.26
N THR A 211 -11.74 8.60 -33.44
CA THR A 211 -11.57 7.28 -34.05
C THR A 211 -10.23 6.65 -33.68
N MET A 212 -10.11 5.31 -33.81
CA MET A 212 -8.81 4.65 -33.66
C MET A 212 -7.80 5.03 -34.75
N GLU A 213 -8.26 5.46 -35.94
CA GLU A 213 -7.39 5.98 -37.01
C GLU A 213 -6.73 7.30 -36.60
N GLU A 214 -7.51 8.26 -36.09
CA GLU A 214 -6.99 9.51 -35.52
C GLU A 214 -6.06 9.22 -34.34
N VAL A 215 -6.47 8.37 -33.40
CA VAL A 215 -5.64 7.96 -32.25
C VAL A 215 -4.31 7.34 -32.66
N ASN A 216 -4.26 6.63 -33.80
CA ASN A 216 -3.05 6.03 -34.34
C ASN A 216 -2.20 6.98 -35.20
N SER A 217 -2.77 8.06 -35.75
CA SER A 217 -2.04 9.03 -36.58
C SER A 217 -1.08 9.94 -35.80
N PHE A 218 -1.30 10.13 -34.50
CA PHE A 218 -0.42 10.92 -33.65
C PHE A 218 0.99 10.31 -33.51
N ASP A 219 2.02 11.15 -33.61
CA ASP A 219 3.41 10.77 -33.32
C ASP A 219 3.59 10.49 -31.82
N MET A 220 4.19 9.34 -31.51
CA MET A 220 4.48 8.86 -30.16
C MET A 220 5.99 8.74 -29.87
N THR A 221 6.86 9.04 -30.85
CA THR A 221 8.32 8.89 -30.73
C THR A 221 8.97 9.62 -29.52
N PRO A 222 8.44 10.75 -28.99
CA PRO A 222 8.97 11.34 -27.75
C PRO A 222 8.76 10.45 -26.50
N TYR A 223 7.75 9.57 -26.52
CA TYR A 223 7.37 8.70 -25.41
C TYR A 223 7.84 7.26 -25.57
N ASP A 224 8.02 6.79 -26.81
CA ASP A 224 8.45 5.42 -27.12
C ASP A 224 9.90 5.12 -26.71
N ARG A 225 10.69 6.15 -26.33
CA ARG A 225 11.98 6.01 -25.62
C ARG A 225 11.89 5.13 -24.36
N TRP A 226 10.69 5.00 -23.78
CA TRP A 226 10.41 4.19 -22.57
C TRP A 226 9.46 3.01 -22.81
N ALA A 227 9.17 2.69 -24.08
CA ALA A 227 8.48 1.45 -24.43
C ALA A 227 9.46 0.26 -24.33
N PRO A 228 8.96 -0.97 -24.11
CA PRO A 228 9.71 -2.17 -24.43
C PRO A 228 10.28 -2.12 -25.85
N LYS A 229 11.52 -2.58 -26.03
CA LYS A 229 12.05 -2.80 -27.37
C LYS A 229 11.40 -4.05 -27.93
N PRO A 230 10.91 -4.07 -29.19
CA PRO A 230 10.38 -5.29 -29.77
C PRO A 230 11.44 -6.40 -29.75
N THR A 231 11.09 -7.54 -29.17
CA THR A 231 11.90 -8.75 -29.20
C THR A 231 11.95 -9.28 -30.63
N ASN A 232 13.16 -9.35 -31.20
CA ASN A 232 13.37 -9.80 -32.58
C ASN A 232 13.49 -11.33 -32.64
N GLY A 233 12.36 -12.02 -32.82
CA GLY A 233 12.29 -13.44 -33.22
C GLY A 233 12.28 -14.43 -32.06
#